data_AF-A0A1W1X2W0-F1
#
_entry.id   AF-A0A1W1X2W0-F1
#
_cell.length_a   1.000
_cell.length_b   1.000
_cell.length_c   1.000
_cell.angle_alpha   90.00
_cell.angle_beta   90.00
_cell.angle_gamma   90.00
#
_symmetry.space_group_name_H-M   'P 1'
#
loop_
_entity.id
_entity.type
_entity.pdbx_description
1 polymer ?
#
loop_
_entity_poly.entity_id
_entity_poly.type
_entity_poly.pdbx_seq_one_letter_code
_entity_poly.pdbx_strand_id
1 'polypeptide(L)'
;MAVQLLSLGAIGVRLMDRILTARATFPDELADHIVDEINCYLPRAGDREQALLFHLACDIYEALDENFERVDSRETRKTVLGIMNVLIERARVVARQDFH
;
A
#
# COMPACT_ATOMS: atom_id res chain seq x y z
N MET A 1 -15.23 -6.52 6.67
CA MET A 1 -14.00 -6.21 5.90
C MET A 1 -13.15 -5.31 6.77
N ALA A 2 -12.24 -5.90 7.56
CA ALA A 2 -11.28 -5.11 8.34
C ALA A 2 -10.19 -4.65 7.38
N VAL A 3 -10.08 -3.35 7.15
CA VAL A 3 -9.05 -2.77 6.29
C VAL A 3 -7.74 -2.91 7.05
N GLN A 4 -6.91 -3.89 6.68
CA GLN A 4 -5.63 -4.18 7.32
C GLN A 4 -4.67 -2.99 7.27
N LEU A 5 -4.85 -2.08 6.31
CA LEU A 5 -4.21 -0.77 6.35
C LEU A 5 -4.34 -0.10 7.72
N LEU A 6 -5.53 -0.10 8.34
CA LEU A 6 -5.75 0.54 9.65
C LEU A 6 -4.91 -0.09 10.78
N SER A 7 -4.46 -1.33 10.60
CA SER A 7 -3.58 -2.01 11.55
C SER A 7 -2.11 -1.58 11.44
N LEU A 8 -1.75 -0.76 10.45
CA LEU A 8 -0.47 -0.05 10.37
C LEU A 8 -0.51 1.29 11.14
N GLY A 9 -1.59 1.59 11.86
CA GLY A 9 -1.72 2.82 12.62
C GLY A 9 -1.89 4.05 11.74
N ALA A 10 -1.21 5.15 12.07
CA ALA A 10 -1.42 6.45 11.41
C ALA A 10 -1.09 6.42 9.91
N ILE A 11 -0.05 5.69 9.48
CA ILE A 11 0.30 5.56 8.05
C ILE A 11 -0.80 4.82 7.28
N GLY A 12 -1.42 3.82 7.90
CA GLY A 12 -2.55 3.08 7.35
C GLY A 12 -3.74 3.95 6.97
N VAL A 13 -4.09 4.89 7.84
CA VAL A 13 -5.17 5.85 7.59
C VAL A 13 -4.80 6.80 6.45
N ARG A 14 -3.56 7.30 6.42
CA ARG A 14 -3.09 8.20 5.35
C ARG A 14 -3.08 7.50 3.99
N LEU A 15 -2.64 6.25 3.95
CA LEU A 15 -2.64 5.44 2.73
C LEU A 15 -4.05 5.17 2.22
N MET A 16 -4.99 4.82 3.12
CA MET A 16 -6.39 4.63 2.74
C MET A 16 -7.02 5.92 2.21
N ASP A 17 -6.76 7.05 2.86
CA ASP A 17 -7.21 8.36 2.40
C ASP A 17 -6.62 8.70 1.02
N ARG A 18 -5.31 8.46 0.82
CA ARG A 18 -4.63 8.69 -0.46
C ARG A 18 -5.21 7.84 -1.58
N ILE A 19 -5.48 6.55 -1.35
CA ILE A 19 -6.09 5.66 -2.35
C ILE A 19 -7.47 6.17 -2.77
N LEU A 20 -8.26 6.63 -1.81
CA LEU A 20 -9.63 7.09 -2.05
C LEU A 20 -9.71 8.49 -2.67
N THR A 21 -8.73 9.36 -2.40
CA THR A 21 -8.79 10.79 -2.76
C THR A 21 -7.77 11.25 -3.80
N ALA A 22 -6.69 10.47 -4.05
CA ALA A 22 -5.65 10.85 -5.00
C ALA A 22 -6.23 11.04 -6.40
N ARG A 23 -5.76 12.04 -7.14
CA ARG A 23 -6.12 12.21 -8.56
C ARG A 23 -5.17 11.39 -9.43
N ALA A 24 -5.36 10.07 -9.42
CA ALA A 24 -4.68 9.14 -10.32
C ALA A 24 -5.68 8.55 -11.31
N THR A 25 -5.30 8.56 -12.60
CA THR A 25 -6.04 7.92 -13.69
C THR A 25 -5.46 6.53 -13.98
N PHE A 26 -4.13 6.42 -13.88
CA PHE A 26 -3.38 5.21 -14.14
C PHE A 26 -2.90 4.53 -12.85
N PRO A 27 -2.73 3.19 -12.87
CA PRO A 27 -2.21 2.43 -11.73
C PRO A 27 -0.86 2.97 -11.25
N ASP A 28 0.03 3.35 -12.17
CA ASP A 28 1.37 3.86 -11.84
C ASP A 28 1.32 5.17 -11.05
N GLU A 29 0.46 6.11 -11.45
CA GLU A 29 0.28 7.38 -10.72
C GLU A 29 -0.25 7.13 -9.30
N LEU A 30 -1.12 6.13 -9.14
CA LEU A 30 -1.64 5.77 -7.83
C LEU A 30 -0.56 5.09 -6.99
N ALA A 31 0.24 4.21 -7.59
CA ALA A 31 1.39 3.56 -6.97
C ALA A 31 2.40 4.61 -6.49
N ASP A 32 2.80 5.56 -7.35
CA ASP A 32 3.67 6.68 -7.01
C ASP A 32 3.15 7.44 -5.79
N HIS A 33 1.86 7.81 -5.78
CA HIS A 33 1.28 8.53 -4.64
C HIS A 33 1.28 7.74 -3.34
N ILE A 34 1.10 6.43 -3.41
CA ILE A 34 1.15 5.56 -2.24
C ILE A 34 2.60 5.41 -1.75
N VAL A 35 3.53 5.16 -2.67
CA VAL A 35 4.95 4.95 -2.37
C VAL A 35 5.60 6.22 -1.86
N ASP A 36 5.25 7.38 -2.38
CA ASP A 36 5.67 8.68 -1.83
C ASP A 36 5.22 8.86 -0.39
N GLU A 37 3.99 8.46 -0.06
CA GLU A 37 3.47 8.57 1.31
C GLU A 37 4.19 7.59 2.25
N ILE A 38 4.50 6.39 1.77
CA ILE A 38 5.35 5.42 2.48
C ILE A 38 6.75 6.00 2.70
N ASN A 39 7.38 6.53 1.66
CA ASN A 39 8.72 7.13 1.72
C ASN A 39 8.79 8.32 2.67
N CYS A 40 7.73 9.14 2.70
CA CYS A 40 7.60 10.24 3.66
C CYS A 40 7.51 9.73 5.12
N TYR A 41 6.99 8.52 5.32
CA TYR A 41 6.83 7.91 6.64
C TYR A 41 8.02 7.04 7.08
N LEU A 42 8.78 6.47 6.13
CA LEU A 42 9.99 5.67 6.38
C LEU A 42 10.93 6.27 7.44
N PRO A 43 11.33 7.57 7.40
CA PRO A 43 12.24 8.13 8.40
C PRO A 43 11.67 8.22 9.82
N ARG A 44 10.35 8.02 9.99
CA ARG A 44 9.65 8.01 11.29
C ARG A 44 9.31 6.60 11.76
N ALA A 45 9.45 5.60 10.90
CA ALA A 45 9.15 4.20 11.18
C ALA A 45 10.35 3.53 11.87
N GLY A 46 10.08 2.57 12.76
CA GLY A 46 11.14 1.73 13.33
C GLY A 46 11.70 0.74 12.30
N ASP A 47 12.89 0.17 12.54
CA ASP A 47 13.59 -0.70 11.57
C ASP A 47 12.71 -1.84 11.01
N ARG A 48 11.87 -2.45 11.86
CA ARG A 48 10.92 -3.50 11.45
C ARG A 48 9.81 -3.00 10.55
N GLU A 49 9.30 -1.79 10.82
CA GLU A 49 8.27 -1.18 9.98
C GLU A 49 8.85 -0.70 8.67
N GLN A 50 10.10 -0.21 8.65
CA GLN A 50 10.77 0.18 7.41
C GLN A 50 10.90 -0.99 6.44
N ALA A 51 11.34 -2.17 6.90
CA ALA A 51 11.42 -3.35 6.05
C ALA A 51 10.06 -3.73 5.46
N LEU A 52 9.01 -3.77 6.31
CA LEU A 52 7.65 -4.06 5.86
C LEU A 52 7.14 -3.05 4.83
N LEU A 53 7.34 -1.75 5.09
CA LEU A 53 6.93 -0.67 4.22
C LEU A 53 7.70 -0.68 2.89
N PHE A 54 8.97 -1.05 2.90
CA PHE A 54 9.78 -1.18 1.69
C PHE A 54 9.27 -2.31 0.80
N HIS A 55 9.04 -3.50 1.36
CA HIS A 55 8.45 -4.62 0.62
C HIS A 55 7.06 -4.26 0.08
N LEU A 56 6.24 -3.60 0.91
CA LEU A 56 4.93 -3.12 0.50
C LEU A 56 5.03 -2.16 -0.69
N ALA A 57 5.96 -1.21 -0.67
CA ALA A 57 6.15 -0.25 -1.76
C ALA A 57 6.56 -0.92 -3.08
N CYS A 58 7.40 -1.96 -3.03
CA CYS A 58 7.77 -2.74 -4.22
C CYS A 58 6.57 -3.53 -4.78
N ASP A 59 5.85 -4.25 -3.92
CA ASP A 59 4.73 -5.11 -4.34
C ASP A 59 3.55 -4.29 -4.89
N ILE A 60 3.40 -3.02 -4.49
CA ILE A 60 2.30 -2.17 -4.91
C ILE A 60 2.34 -1.87 -6.40
N TYR A 61 3.51 -1.57 -6.98
CA TYR A 61 3.62 -1.34 -8.42
C TYR A 61 3.22 -2.59 -9.20
N GLU A 62 3.81 -3.73 -8.86
CA GLU A 62 3.55 -5.00 -9.54
C GLU A 62 2.07 -5.40 -9.44
N ALA A 63 1.48 -5.28 -8.24
CA ALA A 63 0.09 -5.63 -8.04
C ALA A 63 -0.90 -4.66 -8.70
N LEU A 64 -0.58 -3.36 -8.79
CA LEU A 64 -1.45 -2.39 -9.45
C LEU A 64 -1.38 -2.53 -10.98
N ASP A 65 -0.18 -2.70 -11.53
CA ASP A 65 0.04 -2.85 -12.97
C ASP A 65 -0.58 -4.16 -13.51
N GLU A 66 -0.43 -5.28 -12.78
CA GLU A 66 -1.01 -6.57 -13.21
C GLU A 66 -2.55 -6.62 -13.12
N ASN A 67 -3.17 -5.87 -12.19
CA ASN A 67 -4.60 -6.00 -11.91
C ASN A 67 -5.47 -4.89 -12.50
N PHE A 68 -4.89 -3.75 -12.88
CA PHE A 68 -5.68 -2.60 -13.32
C PHE A 68 -5.03 -1.85 -14.47
N GLU A 69 -5.71 -1.75 -15.61
CA GLU A 69 -5.31 -0.82 -16.67
C GLU A 69 -5.66 0.65 -16.33
N ARG A 70 -6.69 0.88 -15.50
CA ARG A 70 -7.16 2.22 -15.08
C ARG A 70 -7.78 2.20 -13.69
N VAL A 71 -7.54 3.26 -12.90
CA VAL A 71 -7.97 3.41 -11.49
C VAL A 71 -8.82 4.66 -11.24
N ASP A 72 -9.41 5.21 -12.30
CA ASP A 72 -10.26 6.41 -12.26
C ASP A 72 -11.58 6.17 -11.51
N SER A 73 -12.08 4.94 -11.57
CA SER A 73 -13.39 4.56 -11.07
C SER A 73 -13.36 4.24 -9.58
N ARG A 74 -14.37 4.72 -8.84
CA ARG A 74 -14.48 4.51 -7.39
C ARG A 74 -14.65 3.04 -7.00
N GLU A 75 -15.22 2.23 -7.88
CA GLU A 75 -15.32 0.79 -7.70
C GLU A 75 -13.94 0.13 -7.77
N THR A 76 -13.15 0.47 -8.78
CA THR A 76 -11.75 0.02 -8.90
C THR A 76 -10.94 0.39 -7.67
N ARG A 77 -11.10 1.61 -7.14
CA ARG A 77 -10.40 2.04 -5.91
C ARG A 77 -10.78 1.23 -4.67
N LYS A 78 -12.02 0.75 -4.58
CA LYS A 78 -12.41 -0.20 -3.52
C LYS A 78 -11.73 -1.55 -3.72
N THR A 79 -11.58 -2.00 -4.96
CA THR A 79 -10.83 -3.22 -5.29
C THR A 79 -9.35 -3.07 -4.96
N VAL A 80 -8.75 -1.90 -5.23
CA VAL A 80 -7.37 -1.57 -4.82
C VAL A 80 -7.22 -1.69 -3.31
N LEU A 81 -8.17 -1.17 -2.51
CA LEU A 81 -8.15 -1.36 -1.06
C LEU A 81 -8.20 -2.85 -0.66
N GLY A 82 -8.88 -3.69 -1.44
CA GLY A 82 -8.88 -5.14 -1.29
C GLY A 82 -7.51 -5.75 -1.53
N ILE A 83 -6.87 -5.42 -2.66
CA ILE A 83 -5.53 -5.91 -3.02
C ILE A 83 -4.49 -5.45 -2.00
N MET A 84 -4.57 -4.19 -1.56
CA MET A 84 -3.70 -3.64 -0.52
C MET A 84 -3.75 -4.44 0.79
N ASN A 85 -4.91 -5.00 1.16
CA ASN A 85 -4.97 -5.87 2.34
C ASN A 85 -4.20 -7.18 2.14
N VAL A 86 -4.25 -7.75 0.93
CA VAL A 86 -3.50 -8.97 0.58
C VAL A 86 -2.00 -8.69 0.57
N LEU A 87 -1.58 -7.54 0.02
CA LEU A 87 -0.18 -7.12 0.02
C LEU A 87 0.37 -6.90 1.43
N ILE A 88 -0.42 -6.29 2.31
CA ILE A 88 -0.03 -6.10 3.72
C ILE A 88 0.11 -7.43 4.45
N GLU A 89 -0.77 -8.41 4.19
CA GLU A 89 -0.60 -9.76 4.75
C GLU A 89 0.69 -10.42 4.26
N ARG A 90 0.97 -10.35 2.95
CA ARG A 90 2.22 -10.89 2.38
C ARG A 90 3.44 -10.22 2.98
N ALA A 91 3.49 -8.88 2.99
CA ALA A 91 4.61 -8.13 3.55
C ALA A 91 4.83 -8.45 5.05
N ARG A 92 3.76 -8.69 5.82
CA ARG A 92 3.86 -9.14 7.22
C ARG A 92 4.43 -10.54 7.37
N VAL A 93 4.09 -11.46 6.48
CA VAL A 93 4.63 -12.83 6.50
C VAL A 93 6.11 -12.81 6.16
N VAL A 94 6.51 -12.06 5.13
CA VAL A 94 7.92 -11.91 4.71
C VAL A 94 8.74 -11.23 5.82
N ALA A 95 8.26 -10.11 6.37
CA ALA A 95 8.93 -9.42 7.47
C ALA A 95 9.00 -10.26 8.77
N ARG A 96 8.16 -11.30 8.92
CA ARG A 96 8.28 -12.29 10.01
C ARG A 96 9.31 -13.37 9.72
N GLN A 97 9.54 -13.73 8.46
CA GLN A 97 10.48 -14.77 8.05
C GLN A 97 11.94 -14.30 8.08
N ASP A 98 12.21 -13.02 7.81
CA ASP A 98 13.57 -12.45 7.87
C ASP A 98 14.16 -12.37 9.31
N PHE A 99 13.40 -12.76 10.33
CA PHE A 99 13.82 -12.78 11.74
C PHE A 99 14.08 -14.19 12.29
N HIS A 100 14.16 -15.22 11.45
CA HIS A 100 14.47 -16.60 11.88
C HIS A 100 15.86 -17.08 11.45
#